data_AF-A0A935W4F8-F1
#
_entry.id   AF-A0A935W4F8-F1
#
_cell.length_a   1.000
_cell.length_b   1.000
_cell.length_c   1.000
_cell.angle_alpha   90.00
_cell.angle_beta   90.00
_cell.angle_gamma   90.00
#
_symmetry.space_group_name_H-M   'P 1'
#
loop_
_entity.id
_entity.type
_entity.pdbx_description
1 polymer ?
#
loop_
_entity_poly.entity_id
_entity_poly.type
_entity_poly.pdbx_seq_one_letter_code
_entity_poly.pdbx_strand_id
1 'polypeptide(L)'
;MLSEFLEHALGDSEAQKQDGELRGFVRLSDRLKTLFPGLPILLLLDGLYANGPVMQRCRGYHWQFMIVLKDKDLSTVWQEFHALHALKPQASQRCWGRRQQHFSWVNDIDYAFGSNGRQHLKLNVVVCEESWERVDDQARTVTETSRHAWLSSQPISQDNVHERCNLGARHRWGIEAGFLVEKHQGYHYEHAFALDWNAMRGYHLLMRLAHVFNTLARFTRQLRDLYRQFGVRGAIAFIRSSCAAPWLDLARMRVLLAKPFLLQLE
;
A
#
# COMPACT_ATOMS: atom_id res chain seq x y z
N MET A 1 4.93 1.56 13.49
CA MET A 1 4.13 0.89 12.45
C MET A 1 2.80 0.48 13.07
N LEU A 2 1.67 0.87 12.48
CA LEU A 2 0.35 0.51 13.00
C LEU A 2 -0.10 -0.84 12.41
N SER A 3 -0.61 -1.72 13.26
CA SER A 3 -1.26 -2.97 12.86
C SER A 3 -2.61 -3.06 13.53
N GLU A 4 -3.56 -3.64 12.81
CA GLU A 4 -4.91 -3.93 13.29
C GLU A 4 -5.13 -5.43 13.13
N PHE A 5 -5.39 -6.11 14.24
CA PHE A 5 -5.71 -7.53 14.22
C PHE A 5 -7.22 -7.68 14.09
N LEU A 6 -7.67 -8.56 13.21
CA LEU A 6 -9.07 -8.91 13.12
C LEU A 6 -9.36 -9.95 14.20
N GLU A 7 -10.34 -9.67 15.05
CA GLU A 7 -10.70 -10.55 16.17
C GLU A 7 -12.07 -11.19 15.90
N HIS A 8 -12.15 -12.50 16.06
CA HIS A 8 -13.45 -13.17 16.13
C HIS A 8 -14.05 -12.87 17.50
N ALA A 9 -15.17 -12.14 17.54
CA ALA A 9 -15.86 -11.88 18.80
C ALA A 9 -16.29 -13.22 19.43
N LEU A 10 -15.66 -13.57 20.54
CA LEU A 10 -16.09 -14.66 21.42
C LEU A 10 -17.29 -14.13 22.22
N GLY A 11 -18.50 -14.46 21.77
CA GLY A 11 -19.72 -14.38 22.58
C GLY A 11 -20.57 -13.11 22.44
N ASP A 12 -21.18 -12.91 21.27
CA ASP A 12 -22.44 -12.16 21.16
C ASP A 12 -23.38 -12.85 20.17
N SER A 13 -24.44 -13.45 20.70
CA SER A 13 -25.55 -14.04 19.95
C SER A 13 -26.41 -12.91 19.37
N GLU A 14 -26.28 -12.71 18.06
CA GLU A 14 -27.12 -11.97 17.07
C GLU A 14 -26.29 -11.13 16.09
N ALA A 15 -25.00 -10.90 16.36
CA ALA A 15 -24.08 -10.20 15.46
C ALA A 15 -23.08 -11.15 14.78
N GLN A 16 -23.57 -12.23 14.15
CA GLN A 16 -22.80 -13.15 13.29
C GLN A 16 -22.33 -12.47 11.98
N LYS A 17 -21.56 -11.40 12.11
CA LYS A 17 -20.81 -10.83 11.01
C LYS A 17 -19.38 -10.81 11.52
N GLN A 18 -18.55 -11.67 10.96
CA GLN A 18 -17.10 -11.75 11.20
C GLN A 18 -16.46 -10.35 11.17
N ASP A 19 -15.54 -10.05 12.09
CA ASP A 19 -14.74 -8.82 12.03
C ASP A 19 -13.97 -8.81 10.71
N GLY A 20 -14.42 -7.96 9.80
CA GLY A 20 -13.96 -7.92 8.42
C GLY A 20 -13.05 -6.72 8.20
N GLU A 21 -12.34 -6.73 7.08
CA GLU A 21 -11.38 -5.68 6.72
C GLU A 21 -11.94 -4.25 6.80
N LEU A 22 -13.20 -4.04 6.45
CA LEU A 22 -13.85 -2.73 6.56
C LEU A 22 -13.99 -2.24 8.00
N ARG A 23 -14.23 -3.15 8.97
CA ARG A 23 -14.27 -2.80 10.40
C ARG A 23 -12.87 -2.57 10.95
N GLY A 24 -11.90 -3.39 10.53
CA GLY A 24 -10.48 -3.14 10.81
C GLY A 24 -10.04 -1.76 10.29
N PHE A 25 -10.42 -1.39 9.07
CA PHE A 25 -10.15 -0.09 8.49
C PHE A 25 -10.72 1.05 9.34
N VAL A 26 -11.96 0.93 9.84
CA VAL A 26 -12.55 1.91 10.75
C VAL A 26 -11.63 2.15 11.95
N ARG A 27 -11.33 1.09 12.71
CA ARG A 27 -10.51 1.20 13.93
C ARG A 27 -9.10 1.73 13.63
N LEU A 28 -8.48 1.24 12.56
CA LEU A 28 -7.15 1.67 12.15
C LEU A 28 -7.13 3.14 11.73
N SER A 29 -8.12 3.58 10.96
CA SER A 29 -8.22 4.97 10.51
C SER A 29 -8.42 5.94 11.69
N ASP A 30 -9.25 5.58 12.67
CA ASP A 30 -9.49 6.39 13.87
C ASP A 30 -8.22 6.52 14.72
N ARG A 31 -7.50 5.41 14.93
CA ARG A 31 -6.19 5.41 15.62
C ARG A 31 -5.16 6.26 14.87
N LEU A 32 -5.10 6.12 13.54
CA LEU A 32 -4.15 6.87 12.71
C LEU A 32 -4.41 8.38 12.78
N LYS A 33 -5.69 8.80 12.70
CA LYS A 33 -6.08 10.20 12.83
C LYS A 33 -5.79 10.76 14.23
N THR A 34 -5.98 9.95 15.27
CA THR A 34 -5.70 10.34 16.65
C THR A 34 -4.21 10.59 16.88
N LEU A 35 -3.36 9.70 16.37
CA LEU A 35 -1.90 9.82 16.51
C LEU A 35 -1.30 10.90 15.62
N PHE A 36 -1.88 11.14 14.44
CA PHE A 36 -1.35 12.06 13.43
C PHE A 36 -2.43 12.97 12.85
N PRO A 37 -3.01 13.88 13.66
CA PRO A 37 -4.20 14.65 13.27
C PRO A 37 -3.95 15.59 12.08
N GLY A 38 -2.75 16.16 11.98
CA GLY A 38 -2.37 17.11 10.92
C GLY A 38 -1.62 16.51 9.73
N LEU A 39 -1.34 15.20 9.72
CA LEU A 39 -0.57 14.59 8.65
C LEU A 39 -1.41 14.52 7.36
N PRO A 40 -0.95 15.10 6.23
CA PRO A 40 -1.60 14.87 4.94
C PRO A 40 -1.34 13.43 4.49
N ILE A 41 -2.41 12.68 4.23
CA ILE A 41 -2.34 11.26 3.87
C ILE A 41 -3.04 11.04 2.53
N LEU A 42 -2.39 10.32 1.62
CA LEU A 42 -2.97 9.72 0.42
C LEU A 42 -3.10 8.20 0.64
N LEU A 43 -4.33 7.69 0.70
CA LEU A 43 -4.61 6.26 0.83
C LEU A 43 -4.67 5.58 -0.54
N LEU A 44 -3.94 4.47 -0.70
CA LEU A 44 -3.98 3.63 -1.89
C LEU A 44 -4.71 2.33 -1.54
N LEU A 45 -5.94 2.17 -2.01
CA LEU A 45 -6.84 1.11 -1.56
C LEU A 45 -7.27 0.21 -2.72
N ASP A 46 -7.58 -1.05 -2.41
CA ASP A 46 -8.17 -1.97 -3.39
C ASP A 46 -9.68 -1.73 -3.57
N GLY A 47 -10.31 -2.52 -4.45
CA GLY A 47 -11.72 -2.36 -4.77
C GLY A 47 -12.70 -2.71 -3.64
N LEU A 48 -12.29 -3.42 -2.59
CA LEU A 48 -13.17 -3.67 -1.43
C LEU A 48 -13.57 -2.36 -0.75
N TYR A 49 -12.66 -1.37 -0.79
CA TYR A 49 -12.83 -0.07 -0.17
C TYR A 49 -13.58 0.94 -1.05
N ALA A 50 -14.01 0.56 -2.26
CA ALA A 50 -14.78 1.40 -3.17
C ALA A 50 -16.25 1.52 -2.73
N ASN A 51 -16.47 2.11 -1.55
CA ASN A 51 -17.80 2.31 -1.00
C ASN A 51 -17.95 3.68 -0.32
N GLY A 52 -19.19 4.18 -0.28
CA GLY A 52 -19.52 5.50 0.24
C GLY A 52 -19.02 5.78 1.67
N PRO A 53 -19.27 4.90 2.66
CA PRO A 53 -18.80 5.10 4.03
C PRO A 53 -17.28 5.28 4.15
N VAL A 54 -16.47 4.50 3.43
CA VAL A 54 -15.01 4.65 3.41
C VAL A 54 -14.61 6.00 2.82
N MET A 55 -15.14 6.34 1.63
CA MET A 55 -14.82 7.58 0.95
C MET A 55 -15.25 8.82 1.76
N GLN A 56 -16.42 8.76 2.40
CA GLN A 56 -16.93 9.81 3.27
C GLN A 56 -16.03 10.01 4.49
N ARG A 57 -15.56 8.92 5.14
CA ARG A 57 -14.61 9.02 6.24
C ARG A 57 -13.30 9.68 5.80
N CYS A 58 -12.72 9.25 4.66
CA CYS A 58 -11.49 9.86 4.15
C CYS A 58 -11.66 11.38 3.96
N ARG A 59 -12.78 11.83 3.41
CA ARG A 59 -13.10 13.27 3.29
C ARG A 59 -13.22 13.96 4.64
N GLY A 60 -13.90 13.35 5.60
CA GLY A 60 -14.02 13.89 6.97
C GLY A 60 -12.67 14.05 7.67
N TYR A 61 -11.69 13.22 7.33
CA TYR A 61 -10.32 13.32 7.86
C TYR A 61 -9.38 14.21 7.05
N HIS A 62 -9.88 14.82 5.96
CA HIS A 62 -9.11 15.55 4.96
C HIS A 62 -8.00 14.71 4.32
N TRP A 63 -8.22 13.39 4.22
CA TRP A 63 -7.33 12.48 3.53
C TRP A 63 -7.72 12.35 2.06
N GLN A 64 -6.69 12.22 1.22
CA GLN A 64 -6.85 11.90 -0.18
C GLN A 64 -6.88 10.38 -0.37
N PHE A 65 -7.45 9.93 -1.50
CA PHE A 65 -7.43 8.51 -1.86
C PHE A 65 -7.27 8.28 -3.35
N MET A 66 -6.73 7.11 -3.68
CA MET A 66 -6.84 6.41 -4.96
C MET A 66 -7.33 4.99 -4.66
N ILE A 67 -8.56 4.66 -5.07
CA ILE A 67 -9.20 3.37 -4.80
C ILE A 67 -9.41 2.64 -6.11
N VAL A 68 -9.01 1.38 -6.21
CA VAL A 68 -9.30 0.57 -7.42
C VAL A 68 -10.82 0.48 -7.63
N LEU A 69 -11.28 0.73 -8.85
CA LEU A 69 -12.67 0.59 -9.22
C LEU A 69 -12.83 -0.63 -10.13
N LYS A 70 -13.51 -1.68 -9.65
CA LYS A 70 -13.81 -2.85 -10.49
C LYS A 70 -15.04 -2.55 -11.34
N ASP A 71 -15.14 -3.21 -12.49
CA ASP A 71 -16.25 -2.97 -13.44
C ASP A 71 -17.64 -3.32 -12.86
N LYS A 72 -17.67 -4.27 -11.92
CA LYS A 72 -18.91 -4.69 -11.23
C LYS A 72 -19.29 -3.80 -10.04
N ASP A 73 -18.38 -2.93 -9.58
CA ASP A 73 -18.59 -2.07 -8.42
C ASP A 73 -19.14 -0.71 -8.89
N LEU A 74 -20.02 -0.10 -8.10
CA LEU A 74 -20.59 1.23 -8.35
C LEU A 74 -21.13 1.42 -9.78
N SER A 75 -22.07 0.57 -10.20
CA SER A 75 -22.63 0.59 -11.57
C SER A 75 -23.14 1.95 -12.04
N THR A 76 -23.74 2.75 -11.16
CA THR A 76 -24.22 4.10 -11.48
C THR A 76 -23.08 5.06 -11.81
N VAL A 77 -21.96 4.95 -11.11
CA VAL A 77 -20.74 5.73 -11.39
C VAL A 77 -20.17 5.37 -12.75
N TRP A 78 -20.18 4.09 -13.13
CA TRP A 78 -19.75 3.65 -14.46
C TRP A 78 -20.69 4.15 -15.56
N GLN A 79 -22.01 4.08 -15.36
CA GLN A 79 -22.99 4.58 -16.32
C GLN A 79 -22.78 6.07 -16.59
N GLU A 80 -22.63 6.87 -15.53
CA GLU A 80 -22.38 8.31 -15.65
C GLU A 80 -21.00 8.59 -16.27
N PHE A 81 -19.96 7.85 -15.90
CA PHE A 81 -18.64 7.93 -16.51
C PHE A 81 -18.73 7.73 -18.04
N HIS A 82 -19.38 6.67 -18.50
CA HIS A 82 -19.50 6.40 -19.93
C HIS A 82 -20.31 7.47 -20.67
N ALA A 83 -21.41 7.93 -20.09
CA ALA A 83 -22.24 9.00 -20.66
C ALA A 83 -21.46 10.32 -20.78
N LEU A 84 -20.79 10.75 -19.72
CA LEU A 84 -20.03 12.01 -19.70
C LEU A 84 -18.78 11.94 -20.56
N HIS A 85 -18.07 10.80 -20.55
CA HIS A 85 -16.88 10.60 -21.37
C HIS A 85 -17.22 10.66 -22.87
N ALA A 86 -18.37 10.11 -23.29
CA ALA A 86 -18.84 10.20 -24.67
C ALA A 86 -19.14 11.65 -25.11
N LEU A 87 -19.61 12.49 -24.19
CA LEU A 87 -19.93 13.90 -24.46
C LEU A 87 -18.68 14.80 -24.45
N LYS A 88 -17.77 14.57 -23.50
CA LYS A 88 -16.56 15.38 -23.31
C LYS A 88 -15.36 14.48 -23.02
N PRO A 89 -14.72 13.91 -24.05
CA PRO A 89 -13.59 13.03 -23.87
C PRO A 89 -12.40 13.82 -23.29
N GLN A 90 -12.00 13.49 -22.07
CA GLN A 90 -10.75 13.96 -21.48
C GLN A 90 -9.78 12.80 -21.44
N ALA A 91 -8.68 12.94 -22.18
CA ALA A 91 -7.69 11.89 -22.28
C ALA A 91 -6.26 12.43 -22.35
N SER A 92 -5.31 11.54 -22.05
CA SER A 92 -3.86 11.78 -22.17
C SER A 92 -3.18 10.48 -22.57
N GLN A 93 -2.34 10.54 -23.61
CA GLN A 93 -1.48 9.43 -23.99
C GLN A 93 -0.06 9.68 -23.47
N ARG A 94 0.56 8.65 -22.90
CA ARG A 94 1.91 8.73 -22.34
C ARG A 94 2.63 7.40 -22.49
N CYS A 95 3.96 7.46 -22.61
CA CYS A 95 4.83 6.31 -22.46
C CYS A 95 5.34 6.24 -21.01
N TRP A 96 5.27 5.07 -20.38
CA TRP A 96 5.89 4.85 -19.06
C TRP A 96 6.67 3.54 -19.05
N GLY A 97 8.00 3.66 -19.04
CA GLY A 97 8.89 2.52 -19.30
C GLY A 97 8.66 1.96 -20.70
N ARG A 98 8.31 0.67 -20.80
CA ARG A 98 7.98 0.00 -22.06
C ARG A 98 6.47 -0.04 -22.38
N ARG A 99 5.65 0.65 -21.59
CA ARG A 99 4.19 0.63 -21.73
C ARG A 99 3.70 1.90 -22.41
N GLN A 100 2.85 1.73 -23.42
CA GLN A 100 2.00 2.78 -23.96
C GLN A 100 0.76 2.86 -23.09
N GLN A 101 0.43 4.05 -22.58
CA GLN A 101 -0.69 4.26 -21.68
C GLN A 101 -1.64 5.30 -22.26
N HIS A 102 -2.91 4.95 -22.34
CA HIS A 102 -4.01 5.84 -22.64
C HIS A 102 -4.84 6.04 -21.39
N PHE A 103 -4.79 7.26 -20.85
CA PHE A 103 -5.62 7.67 -19.72
C PHE A 103 -6.86 8.37 -20.23
N SER A 104 -8.02 8.01 -19.69
CA SER A 104 -9.27 8.73 -19.84
C SER A 104 -9.88 8.99 -18.46
N TRP A 105 -10.53 10.13 -18.26
CA TRP A 105 -11.12 10.46 -16.96
C TRP A 105 -12.36 11.32 -17.07
N VAL A 106 -13.16 11.29 -16.01
CA VAL A 106 -14.32 12.17 -15.79
C VAL A 106 -14.28 12.60 -14.34
N ASN A 107 -14.44 13.90 -14.11
CA ASN A 107 -14.48 14.50 -12.78
C ASN A 107 -15.93 14.78 -12.35
N ASP A 108 -16.12 14.93 -11.05
CA ASP A 108 -17.36 15.39 -10.42
C ASP A 108 -18.62 14.54 -10.69
N ILE A 109 -18.45 13.23 -10.88
CA ILE A 109 -19.54 12.24 -10.98
C ILE A 109 -20.35 12.21 -9.68
N ASP A 110 -21.67 12.25 -9.77
CA ASP A 110 -22.53 12.26 -8.58
C ASP A 110 -22.82 10.84 -8.08
N TYR A 111 -22.23 10.48 -6.94
CA TYR A 111 -22.43 9.17 -6.33
C TYR A 111 -23.35 9.25 -5.12
N ALA A 112 -24.55 8.70 -5.26
CA ALA A 112 -25.51 8.53 -4.18
C ALA A 112 -25.30 7.20 -3.42
N PHE A 113 -25.35 7.22 -2.09
CA PHE A 113 -25.24 6.04 -1.24
C PHE A 113 -26.04 6.18 0.07
N GLY A 114 -26.08 5.10 0.86
CA GLY A 114 -26.87 5.01 2.10
C GLY A 114 -28.28 4.46 1.86
N SER A 115 -29.03 4.21 2.94
CA SER A 115 -30.28 3.43 2.96
C SER A 115 -31.42 3.99 2.09
N ASN A 116 -31.27 5.19 1.51
CA ASN A 116 -32.21 5.81 0.57
C ASN A 116 -31.51 6.74 -0.44
N GLY A 117 -30.20 6.57 -0.68
CA GLY A 117 -29.44 7.46 -1.58
C GLY A 117 -29.34 8.92 -1.09
N ARG A 118 -29.61 9.20 0.19
CA ARG A 118 -29.61 10.57 0.74
C ARG A 118 -28.23 11.19 0.86
N GLN A 119 -27.17 10.38 0.83
CA GLN A 119 -25.80 10.86 0.93
C GLN A 119 -25.19 10.90 -0.45
N HIS A 120 -24.57 12.03 -0.80
CA HIS A 120 -23.96 12.24 -2.11
C HIS A 120 -22.47 12.55 -1.95
N LEU A 121 -21.67 12.00 -2.86
CA LEU A 121 -20.24 12.29 -3.00
C LEU A 121 -19.94 12.59 -4.46
N LYS A 122 -19.18 13.66 -4.70
CA LYS A 122 -18.58 13.93 -6.01
C LYS A 122 -17.35 13.07 -6.20
N LEU A 123 -17.33 12.16 -7.17
CA LEU A 123 -16.21 11.26 -7.41
C LEU A 123 -15.50 11.61 -8.72
N ASN A 124 -14.20 11.32 -8.79
CA ASN A 124 -13.43 11.47 -10.00
C ASN A 124 -12.95 10.08 -10.42
N VAL A 125 -13.24 9.68 -11.65
CA VAL A 125 -12.89 8.36 -12.17
C VAL A 125 -11.83 8.53 -13.24
N VAL A 126 -10.78 7.74 -13.16
CA VAL A 126 -9.75 7.64 -14.19
C VAL A 126 -9.55 6.19 -14.60
N VAL A 127 -9.48 5.96 -15.90
CA VAL A 127 -9.19 4.68 -16.54
C VAL A 127 -7.86 4.80 -17.24
N CYS A 128 -7.01 3.79 -17.09
CA CYS A 128 -5.75 3.64 -17.79
C CYS A 128 -5.81 2.33 -18.58
N GLU A 129 -5.80 2.45 -19.89
CA GLU A 129 -5.60 1.34 -20.82
C GLU A 129 -4.13 1.34 -21.20
N GLU A 130 -3.46 0.21 -21.05
CA GLU A 130 -2.05 0.10 -21.37
C GLU A 130 -1.75 -1.09 -22.26
N SER A 131 -0.79 -0.91 -23.15
CA SER A 131 -0.26 -1.95 -24.02
C SER A 131 1.26 -2.00 -23.98
N TRP A 132 1.81 -3.19 -24.13
CA TRP A 132 3.25 -3.39 -24.25
C TRP A 132 3.57 -4.64 -25.04
N GLU A 133 4.77 -4.69 -25.59
CA GLU A 133 5.27 -5.85 -26.31
C GLU A 133 6.00 -6.80 -25.35
N ARG A 134 5.69 -8.09 -25.47
CA ARG A 134 6.37 -9.18 -24.78
C ARG A 134 6.78 -10.23 -25.80
N VAL A 135 7.99 -10.75 -25.66
CA VAL A 135 8.42 -11.91 -26.43
C VAL A 135 7.89 -13.17 -25.74
N ASP A 136 7.14 -13.99 -26.47
CA ASP A 136 6.64 -15.28 -25.98
C ASP A 136 7.74 -16.35 -25.98
N ASP A 137 7.41 -17.54 -25.48
CA ASP A 137 8.35 -18.67 -25.39
C ASP A 137 8.78 -19.20 -26.77
N GLN A 138 8.13 -18.74 -27.85
CA GLN A 138 8.42 -19.07 -29.25
C GLN A 138 9.19 -17.94 -29.96
N ALA A 139 9.74 -16.98 -29.21
CA ALA A 139 10.48 -15.83 -29.72
C ALA A 139 9.66 -14.89 -30.62
N ARG A 140 8.33 -14.88 -30.48
CA ARG A 140 7.43 -13.97 -31.22
C ARG A 140 7.07 -12.77 -30.35
N THR A 141 7.01 -11.59 -30.96
CA THR A 141 6.52 -10.38 -30.30
C THR A 141 4.99 -10.42 -30.23
N VAL A 142 4.45 -10.45 -29.01
CA VAL A 142 3.02 -10.39 -28.72
C VAL A 142 2.70 -9.07 -28.03
N THR A 143 1.62 -8.41 -28.44
CA THR A 143 1.10 -7.23 -27.74
C THR A 143 0.18 -7.67 -26.62
N GLU A 144 0.56 -7.35 -25.39
CA GLU A 144 -0.25 -7.54 -24.20
C GLU A 144 -1.00 -6.25 -23.89
N THR A 145 -2.17 -6.38 -23.26
CA THR A 145 -2.97 -5.23 -22.83
C THR A 145 -3.43 -5.38 -21.38
N SER A 146 -3.61 -4.26 -20.70
CA SER A 146 -4.18 -4.23 -19.36
C SER A 146 -5.03 -2.98 -19.18
N ARG A 147 -6.06 -3.08 -18.34
CA ARG A 147 -6.93 -1.97 -17.99
C ARG A 147 -6.97 -1.83 -16.48
N HIS A 148 -6.76 -0.60 -16.02
CA HIS A 148 -6.87 -0.22 -14.61
C HIS A 148 -7.83 0.93 -14.48
N ALA A 149 -8.64 0.92 -13.43
CA ALA A 149 -9.54 2.03 -13.13
C ALA A 149 -9.45 2.40 -11.66
N TRP A 150 -9.53 3.69 -11.37
CA TRP A 150 -9.45 4.22 -10.02
C TRP A 150 -10.45 5.34 -9.75
N LEU A 151 -10.95 5.36 -8.53
CA LEU A 151 -11.60 6.51 -7.90
C LEU A 151 -10.55 7.40 -7.26
N SER A 152 -10.60 8.69 -7.56
CA SER A 152 -9.74 9.72 -7.00
C SER A 152 -10.52 10.69 -6.14
N SER A 153 -9.98 11.01 -4.97
CA SER A 153 -10.55 12.05 -4.08
C SER A 153 -10.44 13.46 -4.64
N GLN A 154 -9.53 13.68 -5.59
CA GLN A 154 -9.26 14.97 -6.24
C GLN A 154 -9.52 14.89 -7.75
N PRO A 155 -9.89 16.00 -8.41
CA PRO A 155 -10.03 16.03 -9.85
C PRO A 155 -8.77 15.59 -10.59
N ILE A 156 -8.95 14.80 -11.64
CA ILE A 156 -7.87 14.37 -12.53
C ILE A 156 -7.70 15.39 -13.66
N SER A 157 -6.46 15.65 -14.00
CA SER A 157 -6.06 16.55 -15.08
C SER A 157 -4.86 15.98 -15.82
N GLN A 158 -4.53 16.56 -16.97
CA GLN A 158 -3.33 16.18 -17.72
C GLN A 158 -2.05 16.31 -16.90
N ASP A 159 -2.01 17.27 -15.96
CA ASP A 159 -0.82 17.57 -15.15
C ASP A 159 -0.64 16.56 -14.02
N ASN A 160 -1.72 16.12 -13.37
CA ASN A 160 -1.64 15.27 -12.18
C ASN A 160 -1.87 13.77 -12.45
N VAL A 161 -2.37 13.38 -13.62
CA VAL A 161 -2.74 11.98 -13.92
C VAL A 161 -1.55 11.02 -13.77
N HIS A 162 -0.34 11.46 -14.16
CA HIS A 162 0.86 10.65 -14.01
C HIS A 162 1.21 10.40 -12.54
N GLU A 163 1.26 11.47 -11.75
CA GLU A 163 1.60 11.39 -10.33
C GLU A 163 0.58 10.54 -9.58
N ARG A 164 -0.72 10.80 -9.77
CA ARG A 164 -1.78 10.09 -9.06
C ARG A 164 -1.88 8.61 -9.45
N CYS A 165 -1.78 8.28 -10.74
CA CYS A 165 -1.94 6.91 -11.20
C CYS A 165 -0.63 6.11 -11.10
N ASN A 166 0.45 6.57 -11.75
CA ASN A 166 1.68 5.80 -11.86
C ASN A 166 2.54 5.87 -10.60
N LEU A 167 2.69 7.05 -10.01
CA LEU A 167 3.51 7.25 -8.79
C LEU A 167 2.70 7.04 -7.49
N GLY A 168 1.38 7.13 -7.57
CA GLY A 168 0.45 6.86 -6.47
C GLY A 168 -0.19 5.48 -6.59
N ALA A 169 -1.34 5.38 -7.25
CA ALA A 169 -2.22 4.22 -7.25
C ALA A 169 -1.52 2.88 -7.55
N ARG A 170 -0.56 2.85 -8.49
CA ARG A 170 0.20 1.63 -8.81
C ARG A 170 1.13 1.17 -7.69
N HIS A 171 1.61 2.09 -6.85
CA HIS A 171 2.46 1.74 -5.69
C HIS A 171 1.70 0.96 -4.61
N ARG A 172 0.38 0.75 -4.72
CA ARG A 172 -0.38 -0.20 -3.88
C ARG A 172 0.28 -1.59 -3.87
N TRP A 173 0.83 -2.04 -5.01
CA TRP A 173 1.58 -3.30 -5.12
C TRP A 173 2.80 -3.38 -4.18
N GLY A 174 3.30 -2.23 -3.69
CA GLY A 174 4.39 -2.19 -2.72
C GLY A 174 4.09 -2.91 -1.41
N ILE A 175 2.82 -3.01 -1.01
CA ILE A 175 2.41 -3.77 0.19
C ILE A 175 2.70 -5.27 -0.02
N GLU A 176 2.35 -5.81 -1.18
CA GLU A 176 2.56 -7.22 -1.53
C GLU A 176 4.07 -7.54 -1.60
N ALA A 177 4.86 -6.64 -2.19
CA ALA A 177 6.32 -6.75 -2.19
C ALA A 177 6.89 -6.76 -0.74
N GLY A 178 6.36 -5.90 0.13
CA GLY A 178 6.74 -5.88 1.55
C GLY A 178 6.43 -7.20 2.28
N PHE A 179 5.27 -7.80 2.02
CA PHE A 179 4.93 -9.11 2.57
C PHE A 179 5.86 -10.22 2.05
N LEU A 180 6.22 -10.21 0.77
CA LEU A 180 7.18 -11.18 0.22
C LEU A 180 8.56 -11.05 0.87
N VAL A 181 8.98 -9.83 1.20
CA VAL A 181 10.22 -9.60 1.97
C VAL A 181 10.12 -10.24 3.34
N GLU A 182 9.02 -10.04 4.06
CA GLU A 182 8.84 -10.60 5.40
C GLU A 182 8.78 -12.14 5.37
N LYS A 183 8.09 -12.71 4.40
CA LYS A 183 8.02 -14.17 4.23
C LYS A 183 9.39 -14.78 3.91
N HIS A 184 10.12 -14.16 2.99
CA HIS A 184 11.24 -14.84 2.34
C HIS A 184 12.62 -14.23 2.64
N GLN A 185 12.78 -13.06 3.26
CA GLN A 185 14.10 -12.44 3.46
C GLN A 185 14.64 -12.56 4.89
N GLY A 186 14.35 -13.68 5.56
CA GLY A 186 14.96 -14.04 6.85
C GLY A 186 14.14 -13.69 8.09
N TYR A 187 12.95 -13.11 7.92
CA TYR A 187 12.02 -12.90 9.04
C TYR A 187 11.16 -14.13 9.33
N HIS A 188 11.04 -15.06 8.37
CA HIS A 188 10.30 -16.32 8.51
C HIS A 188 8.84 -16.09 8.92
N TYR A 189 8.17 -15.12 8.30
CA TYR A 189 6.84 -14.67 8.69
C TYR A 189 5.75 -15.75 8.62
N GLU A 190 5.98 -16.84 7.88
CA GLU A 190 5.08 -18.00 7.77
C GLU A 190 5.35 -19.06 8.86
N HIS A 191 6.38 -18.88 9.68
CA HIS A 191 6.73 -19.82 10.74
C HIS A 191 5.93 -19.53 12.02
N ALA A 192 5.33 -20.57 12.59
CA ALA A 192 4.60 -20.49 13.85
C ALA A 192 5.57 -20.54 15.05
N PHE A 193 6.15 -19.39 15.40
CA PHE A 193 7.05 -19.26 16.57
C PHE A 193 6.36 -19.49 17.92
N ALA A 194 5.03 -19.39 17.95
CA ALA A 194 4.20 -19.69 19.12
C ALA A 194 2.84 -20.23 18.66
N LEU A 195 2.16 -20.93 19.56
CA LEU A 195 0.78 -21.42 19.37
C LEU A 195 -0.24 -20.59 20.15
N ASP A 196 0.21 -19.77 21.11
CA ASP A 196 -0.63 -18.81 21.81
C ASP A 196 -0.86 -17.56 20.96
N TRP A 197 -2.12 -17.09 20.86
CA TRP A 197 -2.48 -15.96 20.02
C TRP A 197 -1.78 -14.66 20.43
N ASN A 198 -1.66 -14.39 21.75
CA ASN A 198 -1.00 -13.18 22.22
C ASN A 198 0.50 -13.21 21.89
N ALA A 199 1.15 -14.35 22.09
CA ALA A 199 2.52 -14.56 21.70
C ALA A 199 2.71 -14.39 20.18
N MET A 200 1.82 -14.95 19.35
CA MET A 200 1.85 -14.76 17.88
C MET A 200 1.75 -13.28 17.50
N ARG A 201 0.85 -12.52 18.13
CA ARG A 201 0.75 -11.06 17.92
C ARG A 201 2.04 -10.34 18.32
N GLY A 202 2.66 -10.76 19.41
CA GLY A 202 3.98 -10.25 19.84
C GLY A 202 5.07 -10.50 18.80
N TYR A 203 5.20 -11.74 18.31
CA TYR A 203 6.15 -12.10 17.26
C TYR A 203 5.91 -11.32 15.97
N HIS A 204 4.65 -11.15 15.55
CA HIS A 204 4.28 -10.29 14.42
C HIS A 204 4.86 -8.88 14.58
N LEU A 205 4.59 -8.22 15.70
CA LEU A 205 5.08 -6.87 15.94
C LEU A 205 6.62 -6.79 15.96
N LEU A 206 7.29 -7.78 16.55
CA LEU A 206 8.75 -7.87 16.55
C LEU A 206 9.33 -8.03 15.14
N MET A 207 8.72 -8.87 14.29
CA MET A 207 9.13 -9.02 12.89
C MET A 207 8.96 -7.72 12.10
N ARG A 208 7.85 -7.01 12.32
CA ARG A 208 7.59 -5.71 11.69
C ARG A 208 8.60 -4.64 12.14
N LEU A 209 8.99 -4.63 13.42
CA LEU A 209 10.07 -3.76 13.91
C LEU A 209 11.43 -4.12 13.31
N ALA A 210 11.77 -5.42 13.28
CA ALA A 210 13.00 -5.89 12.67
C ALA A 210 13.09 -5.48 11.19
N HIS A 211 11.99 -5.57 10.45
CA HIS A 211 11.95 -5.14 9.05
C HIS A 211 12.15 -3.63 8.89
N VAL A 212 11.56 -2.81 9.76
CA VAL A 212 11.82 -1.36 9.79
C VAL A 212 13.30 -1.09 10.03
N PHE A 213 13.92 -1.72 11.03
CA PHE A 213 15.34 -1.51 11.33
C PHE A 213 16.26 -1.96 10.21
N ASN A 214 16.00 -3.12 9.61
CA ASN A 214 16.79 -3.60 8.47
C ASN A 214 16.63 -2.72 7.24
N THR A 215 15.43 -2.19 7.01
CA THR A 215 15.19 -1.20 5.95
C THR A 215 16.00 0.06 6.19
N LEU A 216 15.93 0.63 7.41
CA LEU A 216 16.74 1.79 7.77
C LEU A 216 18.23 1.51 7.60
N ALA A 217 18.72 0.40 8.15
CA ALA A 217 20.11 -0.02 8.06
C ALA A 217 20.59 -0.12 6.60
N ARG A 218 19.78 -0.70 5.71
CA ARG A 218 20.09 -0.79 4.28
C ARG A 218 20.33 0.58 3.62
N PHE A 219 19.62 1.61 4.06
CA PHE A 219 19.74 2.98 3.53
C PHE A 219 20.65 3.89 4.38
N THR A 220 21.29 3.35 5.43
CA THR A 220 22.32 4.11 6.14
C THR A 220 23.63 4.12 5.37
N ARG A 221 24.32 5.26 5.37
CA ARG A 221 25.62 5.43 4.73
C ARG A 221 26.64 4.39 5.18
N GLN A 222 26.63 4.03 6.47
CA GLN A 222 27.61 3.14 7.09
C GLN A 222 27.43 1.66 6.71
N LEU A 223 26.20 1.22 6.46
CA LEU A 223 25.91 -0.20 6.18
C LEU A 223 25.55 -0.45 4.71
N ARG A 224 25.36 0.59 3.90
CA ARG A 224 25.00 0.48 2.49
C ARG A 224 25.91 -0.49 1.73
N ASP A 225 27.22 -0.38 1.88
CA ASP A 225 28.17 -1.20 1.12
C ASP A 225 28.11 -2.68 1.55
N LEU A 226 27.85 -2.95 2.83
CA LEU A 226 27.56 -4.30 3.33
C LEU A 226 26.34 -4.89 2.61
N TYR A 227 25.24 -4.12 2.53
CA TYR A 227 24.03 -4.56 1.84
C TYR A 227 24.20 -4.67 0.32
N ARG A 228 25.03 -3.83 -0.30
CA ARG A 228 25.38 -3.94 -1.74
C ARG A 228 26.19 -5.20 -2.02
N GLN A 229 27.14 -5.55 -1.15
CA GLN A 229 28.01 -6.70 -1.31
C GLN A 229 27.29 -8.03 -1.05
N PHE A 230 26.57 -8.13 0.08
CA PHE A 230 26.00 -9.39 0.54
C PHE A 230 24.52 -9.58 0.19
N GLY A 231 23.85 -8.54 -0.30
CA GLY A 231 22.40 -8.50 -0.39
C GLY A 231 21.73 -8.53 0.99
N VAL A 232 20.39 -8.47 1.02
CA VAL A 232 19.63 -8.38 2.29
C VAL A 232 19.82 -9.63 3.17
N ARG A 233 19.62 -10.83 2.61
CA ARG A 233 19.74 -12.09 3.37
C ARG A 233 21.17 -12.30 3.89
N GLY A 234 22.17 -12.06 3.04
CA GLY A 234 23.57 -12.24 3.41
C GLY A 234 24.02 -11.24 4.48
N ALA A 235 23.63 -9.97 4.36
CA ALA A 235 23.91 -8.96 5.38
C ALA A 235 23.26 -9.30 6.73
N ILE A 236 21.99 -9.71 6.74
CA ILE A 236 21.30 -10.14 7.98
C ILE A 236 21.99 -11.37 8.60
N ALA A 237 22.36 -12.36 7.78
CA ALA A 237 23.06 -13.54 8.25
C ALA A 237 24.45 -13.20 8.83
N PHE A 238 25.18 -12.29 8.18
CA PHE A 238 26.48 -11.79 8.64
C PHE A 238 26.38 -11.05 9.98
N ILE A 239 25.38 -10.18 10.13
CA ILE A 239 25.14 -9.47 11.40
C ILE A 239 24.81 -10.49 12.49
N ARG A 240 23.91 -11.44 12.21
CA ARG A 240 23.51 -12.48 13.17
C ARG A 240 24.70 -13.33 13.61
N SER A 241 25.53 -13.80 12.67
CA SER A 241 26.72 -14.59 13.01
C SER A 241 27.71 -13.76 13.82
N SER A 242 27.87 -12.47 13.48
CA SER A 242 28.74 -11.53 14.19
C SER A 242 28.34 -11.29 15.63
N CYS A 243 27.04 -11.23 15.91
CA CYS A 243 26.52 -11.10 17.27
C CYS A 243 26.55 -12.42 18.05
N ALA A 244 26.46 -13.56 17.38
CA ALA A 244 26.40 -14.88 18.02
C ALA A 244 27.79 -15.44 18.41
N ALA A 245 28.86 -14.82 17.92
CA ALA A 245 30.21 -15.31 18.09
C ALA A 245 31.10 -14.33 18.89
N PRO A 246 32.16 -14.82 19.55
CA PRO A 246 32.96 -14.02 20.50
C PRO A 246 33.97 -13.10 19.79
N TRP A 247 33.61 -12.54 18.63
CA TRP A 247 34.50 -11.70 17.82
C TRP A 247 34.48 -10.23 18.24
N LEU A 248 33.50 -9.82 19.06
CA LEU A 248 33.34 -8.44 19.50
C LEU A 248 34.19 -8.17 20.74
N ASP A 249 35.19 -7.30 20.58
CA ASP A 249 35.96 -6.74 21.69
C ASP A 249 35.06 -5.80 22.52
N LEU A 250 34.73 -6.23 23.74
CA LEU A 250 33.91 -5.50 24.70
C LEU A 250 34.45 -4.10 25.01
N ALA A 251 35.76 -3.92 25.14
CA ALA A 251 36.36 -2.63 25.46
C ALA A 251 36.17 -1.65 24.30
N ARG A 252 36.43 -2.12 23.07
CA ARG A 252 36.19 -1.36 21.84
C ARG A 252 34.72 -1.01 21.65
N MET A 253 33.81 -1.96 21.90
CA MET A 253 32.35 -1.73 21.76
C MET A 253 31.85 -0.64 22.70
N ARG A 254 32.30 -0.63 23.97
CA ARG A 254 31.92 0.41 24.94
C ARG A 254 32.31 1.81 24.48
N VAL A 255 33.52 1.97 23.94
CA VAL A 255 33.98 3.26 23.40
C VAL A 255 33.14 3.70 22.21
N LEU A 256 32.75 2.78 21.33
CA LEU A 256 31.90 3.09 20.18
C LEU A 256 30.46 3.46 20.59
N LEU A 257 29.87 2.74 21.54
CA LEU A 257 28.53 3.00 22.05
C LEU A 257 28.42 4.31 22.84
N ALA A 258 29.53 4.79 23.41
CA ALA A 258 29.59 6.08 24.09
C ALA A 258 29.63 7.28 23.12
N LYS A 259 29.89 7.06 21.82
CA LYS A 259 29.84 8.14 20.83
C LYS A 259 28.40 8.51 20.51
N PRO A 260 28.10 9.79 20.19
CA PRO A 260 26.77 10.18 19.76
C PRO A 260 26.33 9.36 18.54
N PHE A 261 25.18 8.70 18.64
CA PHE A 261 24.62 7.95 17.53
C PHE A 261 23.99 8.93 16.53
N LEU A 262 24.55 8.99 15.33
CA LEU A 262 24.01 9.79 14.22
C LEU A 262 23.61 8.84 13.07
N LEU A 263 22.31 8.64 12.92
CA LEU A 263 21.74 7.92 11.79
C LEU A 263 21.75 8.85 10.57
N GLN A 264 22.68 8.62 9.63
CA GLN A 264 22.72 9.32 8.35
C GLN A 264 22.07 8.44 7.28
N LEU A 265 20.83 8.77 6.92
CA LEU A 265 20.11 8.17 5.82
C LEU A 265 20.52 8.87 4.51
N GLU A 266 20.73 8.10 3.46
CA GLU A 266 21.01 8.61 2.11
C GLU A 266 20.20 7.86 1.05
#